data_AF-A0A1D7W2M8-F1
#
_entry.id   AF-A0A1D7W2M8-F1
#
_cell.length_a   1.000
_cell.length_b   1.000
_cell.length_c   1.000
_cell.angle_alpha   90.00
_cell.angle_beta   90.00
_cell.angle_gamma   90.00
#
_symmetry.space_group_name_H-M   'P 1'
#
loop_
_entity.id
_entity.type
_entity.pdbx_description
1 polymer ?
#
loop_
_entity_poly.entity_id
_entity_poly.type
_entity_poly.pdbx_seq_one_letter_code
_entity_poly.pdbx_strand_id
1 'polypeptide(L)'
;MKFALAQINSTTTVADNLDKVRDYTNRAAEAGAEFVVFPEATMSAFGPGLRDVAEANTESWRSEMTQLAAEAGITVIVGEFATSGEKVINLLAVYTPEGEREDYAKIHLYDAFGFKESDTVVPGEDPVVIDLAGESVGLTLCYDIRFPKLYAEISRRGAKLAIVSASWGAGKGKVEQWETLARARALDSNMFVAAIGQADPEVSGVEVPKKGPTGVGHSLVSDPFGHVISSLGGEEALEVVEVDLAVADKAAEAIPVLANAKLGY
;
A
#
# COMPACT_ATOMS: atom_id res chain seq x y z
N MET A 1 -1.26 5.69 -17.37
CA MET A 1 -1.90 5.65 -16.05
C MET A 1 -1.23 6.67 -15.15
N LYS A 2 -2.01 7.54 -14.50
CA LYS A 2 -1.53 8.63 -13.64
C LYS A 2 -2.11 8.50 -12.24
N PHE A 3 -1.29 8.47 -11.21
CA PHE A 3 -1.73 8.22 -9.83
C PHE A 3 -0.87 8.94 -8.79
N ALA A 4 -1.39 9.06 -7.59
CA ALA A 4 -0.74 9.76 -6.49
C ALA A 4 -0.28 8.82 -5.37
N LEU A 5 0.94 9.04 -4.88
CA LEU A 5 1.54 8.42 -3.71
C LEU A 5 1.33 9.38 -2.52
N ALA A 6 0.44 9.05 -1.59
CA ALA A 6 0.21 9.85 -0.40
C ALA A 6 1.05 9.32 0.76
N GLN A 7 2.28 9.84 0.90
CA GLN A 7 3.14 9.53 2.03
C GLN A 7 2.75 10.41 3.22
N ILE A 8 2.09 9.82 4.23
CA ILE A 8 1.58 10.53 5.41
C ILE A 8 2.05 9.84 6.70
N ASN A 9 1.91 10.52 7.83
CA ASN A 9 1.94 9.91 9.16
C ASN A 9 0.53 9.74 9.70
N SER A 10 0.11 8.51 9.91
CA SER A 10 -1.10 8.19 10.67
C SER A 10 -0.84 8.21 12.17
N THR A 11 -1.82 8.66 12.93
CA THR A 11 -1.85 8.62 14.40
C THR A 11 -2.87 7.58 14.87
N THR A 12 -3.09 7.47 16.18
CA THR A 12 -4.18 6.63 16.74
C THR A 12 -5.55 7.31 16.72
N THR A 13 -5.64 8.56 16.26
CA THR A 13 -6.89 9.31 16.19
C THR A 13 -7.47 9.20 14.78
N VAL A 14 -8.55 8.42 14.63
CA VAL A 14 -9.19 8.17 13.33
C VAL A 14 -9.64 9.46 12.64
N ALA A 15 -10.17 10.43 13.40
CA ALA A 15 -10.61 11.71 12.87
C ALA A 15 -9.46 12.52 12.24
N ASP A 16 -8.31 12.62 12.91
CA ASP A 16 -7.14 13.32 12.38
C ASP A 16 -6.62 12.66 11.10
N ASN A 17 -6.64 11.33 11.05
CA ASN A 17 -6.24 10.56 9.88
C ASN A 17 -7.22 10.77 8.71
N LEU A 18 -8.52 10.81 8.99
CA LEU A 18 -9.56 11.08 7.99
C LEU A 18 -9.37 12.45 7.35
N ASP A 19 -9.08 13.49 8.14
CA ASP A 19 -8.83 14.83 7.62
C ASP A 19 -7.59 14.87 6.70
N LYS A 20 -6.53 14.12 7.05
CA LYS A 20 -5.37 13.94 6.15
C LYS A 20 -5.75 13.23 4.85
N VAL A 21 -6.53 12.15 4.92
CA VAL A 21 -6.98 11.41 3.74
C VAL A 21 -7.81 12.31 2.81
N ARG A 22 -8.68 13.16 3.36
CA ARG A 22 -9.44 14.16 2.59
C ARG A 22 -8.53 15.16 1.90
N ASP A 23 -7.59 15.78 2.62
CA ASP A 23 -6.65 16.77 2.04
C ASP A 23 -5.86 16.18 0.87
N TYR A 24 -5.22 15.03 1.10
CA TYR A 24 -4.36 14.40 0.10
C TYR A 24 -5.15 13.88 -1.11
N THR A 25 -6.36 13.35 -0.89
CA THR A 25 -7.25 12.95 -1.99
C THR A 25 -7.65 14.14 -2.85
N ASN A 26 -8.06 15.25 -2.24
CA ASN A 26 -8.45 16.46 -2.99
C ASN A 26 -7.27 17.02 -3.80
N ARG A 27 -6.08 17.09 -3.19
CA ARG A 27 -4.86 17.54 -3.88
C ARG A 27 -4.47 16.60 -5.03
N ALA A 28 -4.65 15.29 -4.87
CA ALA A 28 -4.42 14.31 -5.94
C ALA A 28 -5.40 14.49 -7.10
N ALA A 29 -6.69 14.70 -6.80
CA ALA A 29 -7.72 14.97 -7.80
C ALA A 29 -7.44 16.29 -8.55
N GLU A 30 -7.07 17.37 -7.85
CA GLU A 30 -6.66 18.65 -8.45
C GLU A 30 -5.44 18.49 -9.37
N ALA A 31 -4.52 17.59 -9.03
CA ALA A 31 -3.36 17.26 -9.84
C ALA A 31 -3.70 16.33 -11.03
N GLY A 32 -4.95 15.89 -11.15
CA GLY A 32 -5.45 15.02 -12.23
C GLY A 32 -4.98 13.58 -12.13
N ALA A 33 -4.80 13.06 -10.91
CA ALA A 33 -4.60 11.63 -10.68
C ALA A 33 -5.90 10.85 -10.93
N GLU A 34 -5.81 9.62 -11.42
CA GLU A 34 -6.95 8.70 -11.58
C GLU A 34 -7.29 8.02 -10.24
N PHE A 35 -6.27 7.85 -9.40
CA PHE A 35 -6.40 7.31 -8.04
C PHE A 35 -5.29 7.81 -7.12
N VAL A 36 -5.54 7.73 -5.83
CA VAL A 36 -4.57 8.02 -4.76
C VAL A 36 -4.37 6.79 -3.88
N VAL A 37 -3.12 6.51 -3.54
CA VAL A 37 -2.74 5.38 -2.70
C VAL A 37 -2.17 5.89 -1.39
N PHE A 38 -2.78 5.46 -0.29
CA PHE A 38 -2.36 5.74 1.08
C PHE A 38 -1.64 4.53 1.70
N PRO A 39 -0.85 4.75 2.77
CA PRO A 39 -0.09 3.69 3.39
C PRO A 39 -0.95 2.67 4.14
N GLU A 40 -0.32 1.57 4.58
CA GLU A 40 -0.92 0.63 5.53
C GLU A 40 -1.26 1.34 6.84
N ALA A 41 -2.28 0.83 7.55
CA ALA A 41 -2.69 1.35 8.86
C ALA A 41 -3.05 2.86 8.82
N THR A 42 -3.61 3.31 7.69
CA THR A 42 -3.99 4.72 7.53
C THR A 42 -5.14 5.10 8.46
N MET A 43 -6.15 4.24 8.59
CA MET A 43 -7.28 4.42 9.52
C MET A 43 -6.82 4.71 10.95
N SER A 44 -5.83 3.96 11.44
CA SER A 44 -5.21 4.17 12.75
C SER A 44 -3.84 3.53 12.77
N ALA A 45 -2.83 4.23 13.29
CA ALA A 45 -1.52 3.64 13.52
C ALA A 45 -1.61 2.39 14.41
N PHE A 46 -0.68 1.45 14.20
CA PHE A 46 -0.54 0.28 15.07
C PHE A 46 -0.30 0.72 16.52
N GLY A 47 -1.08 0.15 17.44
CA GLY A 47 -1.05 0.52 18.84
C GLY A 47 -2.00 -0.31 19.69
N PRO A 48 -2.03 -0.07 21.02
CA PRO A 48 -2.96 -0.75 21.91
C PRO A 48 -4.41 -0.40 21.56
N GLY A 49 -5.33 -1.36 21.73
CA GLY A 49 -6.76 -1.14 21.51
C GLY A 49 -7.19 -1.12 20.03
N LEU A 50 -6.34 -1.58 19.10
CA LEU A 50 -6.64 -1.56 17.66
C LEU A 50 -7.99 -2.22 17.30
N ARG A 51 -8.36 -3.29 17.99
CA ARG A 51 -9.66 -3.96 17.82
C ARG A 51 -10.83 -3.08 18.24
N ASP A 52 -10.71 -2.35 19.34
CA ASP A 52 -11.76 -1.44 19.82
C ASP A 52 -11.88 -0.21 18.90
N VAL A 53 -10.75 0.27 18.37
CA VAL A 53 -10.73 1.32 17.34
C VAL A 53 -11.45 0.85 16.08
N ALA A 54 -11.16 -0.37 15.59
CA ALA A 54 -11.83 -0.94 14.44
C ALA A 54 -13.33 -1.12 14.69
N GLU A 55 -13.73 -1.70 15.82
CA GLU A 55 -15.13 -1.91 16.19
C GLU A 55 -15.93 -0.61 16.21
N ALA A 56 -15.35 0.47 16.76
CA ALA A 56 -16.03 1.75 16.88
C ALA A 56 -16.10 2.55 15.57
N ASN A 57 -15.20 2.32 14.62
CA ASN A 57 -15.00 3.24 13.48
C ASN A 57 -15.11 2.60 12.08
N THR A 58 -15.18 1.27 11.94
CA THR A 58 -15.15 0.63 10.60
C THR A 58 -16.29 1.11 9.70
N GLU A 59 -17.52 1.17 10.20
CA GLU A 59 -18.68 1.56 9.39
C GLU A 59 -18.63 3.05 8.99
N SER A 60 -18.30 3.93 9.93
CA SER A 60 -18.18 5.36 9.66
C SER A 60 -17.00 5.66 8.73
N TRP A 61 -15.85 5.03 8.95
CA TRP A 61 -14.68 5.13 8.06
C TRP A 61 -15.04 4.74 6.62
N ARG A 62 -15.71 3.60 6.42
CA ARG A 62 -16.14 3.12 5.10
C ARG A 62 -17.08 4.11 4.42
N SER A 63 -18.08 4.62 5.16
CA SER A 63 -19.01 5.61 4.63
C SER A 63 -18.29 6.88 4.16
N GLU A 64 -17.33 7.36 4.94
CA GLU A 64 -16.53 8.55 4.62
C GLU A 64 -15.61 8.32 3.41
N MET A 65 -15.01 7.13 3.27
CA MET A 65 -14.18 6.80 2.11
C MET A 65 -15.00 6.69 0.83
N THR A 66 -16.17 6.04 0.88
CA THR A 66 -17.10 5.98 -0.27
C THR A 66 -17.54 7.37 -0.70
N GLN A 67 -17.91 8.23 0.26
CA GLN A 67 -18.32 9.60 -0.04
C GLN A 67 -17.15 10.40 -0.64
N LEU A 68 -15.96 10.32 -0.04
CA LEU A 68 -14.78 11.03 -0.51
C LEU A 68 -14.38 10.64 -1.93
N ALA A 69 -14.38 9.35 -2.26
CA ALA A 69 -14.06 8.89 -3.62
C ALA A 69 -15.05 9.44 -4.66
N ALA A 70 -16.35 9.43 -4.33
CA ALA A 70 -17.40 9.98 -5.19
C ALA A 70 -17.29 11.51 -5.35
N GLU A 71 -17.00 12.25 -4.27
CA GLU A 71 -16.87 13.70 -4.30
C GLU A 71 -15.61 14.16 -5.05
N ALA A 72 -14.49 13.49 -4.84
CA ALA A 72 -13.23 13.79 -5.51
C ALA A 72 -13.20 13.30 -6.97
N GLY A 73 -14.04 12.33 -7.32
CA GLY A 73 -14.09 11.74 -8.66
C GLY A 73 -12.88 10.87 -9.01
N ILE A 74 -12.15 10.38 -8.00
CA ILE A 74 -10.97 9.51 -8.15
C ILE A 74 -11.07 8.32 -7.20
N THR A 75 -10.41 7.20 -7.54
CA THR A 75 -10.36 6.04 -6.64
C THR A 75 -9.45 6.30 -5.45
N VAL A 76 -9.90 5.91 -4.26
CA VAL A 76 -9.13 6.00 -3.00
C VAL A 76 -8.72 4.60 -2.57
N ILE A 77 -7.40 4.36 -2.49
CA ILE A 77 -6.82 3.10 -2.01
C ILE A 77 -6.18 3.36 -0.65
N VAL A 78 -6.67 2.72 0.41
CA VAL A 78 -6.34 3.11 1.79
C VAL A 78 -6.22 1.93 2.74
N GLY A 79 -5.22 1.98 3.63
CA GLY A 79 -5.05 0.99 4.69
C GLY A 79 -6.08 1.15 5.80
N GLU A 80 -6.86 0.10 6.09
CA GLU A 80 -7.87 0.08 7.13
C GLU A 80 -7.85 -1.22 7.94
N PHE A 81 -8.61 -1.23 9.04
CA PHE A 81 -8.79 -2.43 9.87
C PHE A 81 -10.27 -2.81 9.94
N ALA A 82 -10.54 -4.12 9.96
CA ALA A 82 -11.86 -4.67 10.25
C ALA A 82 -11.77 -5.65 11.43
N THR A 83 -12.86 -5.79 12.19
CA THR A 83 -12.89 -6.74 13.32
C THR A 83 -12.97 -8.19 12.86
N SER A 84 -12.26 -9.10 13.55
CA SER A 84 -12.39 -10.55 13.39
C SER A 84 -12.21 -11.25 14.74
N GLY A 85 -13.33 -11.53 15.41
CA GLY A 85 -13.34 -12.02 16.78
C GLY A 85 -12.62 -11.07 17.74
N GLU A 86 -11.61 -11.58 18.45
CA GLU A 86 -10.77 -10.82 19.39
C GLU A 86 -9.61 -10.07 18.70
N LYS A 87 -9.48 -10.19 17.37
CA LYS A 87 -8.41 -9.63 16.55
C LYS A 87 -8.97 -8.69 15.48
N VAL A 88 -8.08 -8.14 14.66
CA VAL A 88 -8.44 -7.40 13.45
C VAL A 88 -7.95 -8.10 12.18
N ILE A 89 -8.45 -7.69 11.03
CA ILE A 89 -7.87 -7.96 9.71
C ILE A 89 -7.24 -6.65 9.24
N ASN A 90 -6.01 -6.73 8.71
CA ASN A 90 -5.31 -5.60 8.11
C ASN A 90 -5.61 -5.59 6.61
N LEU A 91 -6.31 -4.54 6.15
CA LEU A 91 -6.88 -4.44 4.82
C LEU A 91 -6.23 -3.31 4.03
N LEU A 92 -5.99 -3.54 2.74
CA LEU A 92 -5.83 -2.48 1.75
C LEU A 92 -7.15 -2.39 0.98
N ALA A 93 -7.96 -1.40 1.32
CA ALA A 93 -9.30 -1.22 0.74
C ALA A 93 -9.26 -0.24 -0.43
N VAL A 94 -10.14 -0.46 -1.39
CA VAL A 94 -10.28 0.32 -2.62
C VAL A 94 -11.71 0.84 -2.66
N TYR A 95 -11.86 2.14 -2.86
CA TYR A 95 -13.15 2.82 -2.97
C TYR A 95 -13.20 3.57 -4.30
N THR A 96 -14.09 3.16 -5.21
CA THR A 96 -14.23 3.81 -6.52
C THR A 96 -15.22 4.98 -6.45
N PRO A 97 -15.13 5.95 -7.39
CA PRO A 97 -16.11 7.03 -7.50
C PRO A 97 -17.55 6.55 -7.73
N GLU A 98 -17.71 5.37 -8.32
CA GLU A 98 -19.01 4.72 -8.57
C GLU A 98 -19.61 4.07 -7.31
N GLY A 99 -18.86 4.03 -6.21
CA GLY A 99 -19.27 3.45 -4.94
C GLY A 99 -18.98 1.97 -4.80
N GLU A 100 -18.17 1.39 -5.70
CA GLU A 100 -17.70 0.01 -5.57
C GLU A 100 -16.60 -0.08 -4.51
N ARG A 101 -16.54 -1.21 -3.82
CA ARG A 101 -15.55 -1.48 -2.78
C ARG A 101 -14.95 -2.87 -2.94
N GLU A 102 -13.63 -2.92 -3.03
CA GLU A 102 -12.82 -4.13 -2.98
C GLU A 102 -11.78 -4.02 -1.87
N ASP A 103 -11.20 -5.14 -1.44
CA ASP A 103 -10.07 -5.11 -0.51
C ASP A 103 -9.14 -6.30 -0.65
N TYR A 104 -7.92 -6.11 -0.15
CA TYR A 104 -6.92 -7.14 0.05
C TYR A 104 -6.64 -7.31 1.55
N ALA A 105 -6.80 -8.53 2.05
CA ALA A 105 -6.41 -8.89 3.41
C ALA A 105 -4.96 -9.38 3.44
N LYS A 106 -4.13 -8.74 4.28
CA LYS A 106 -2.70 -9.05 4.41
C LYS A 106 -2.45 -10.54 4.64
N ILE A 107 -1.71 -11.18 3.72
CA ILE A 107 -1.44 -12.62 3.79
C ILE A 107 -0.28 -12.89 4.77
N HIS A 108 0.83 -12.15 4.64
CA HIS A 108 2.02 -12.41 5.45
C HIS A 108 2.12 -11.44 6.62
N LEU A 109 1.84 -11.94 7.84
CA LEU A 109 1.95 -11.15 9.07
C LEU A 109 3.40 -10.96 9.52
N TYR A 110 3.72 -9.77 10.01
CA TYR A 110 5.06 -9.40 10.48
C TYR A 110 5.35 -9.96 11.88
N ASP A 111 5.85 -11.20 11.92
CA ASP A 111 6.32 -11.86 13.14
C ASP A 111 7.85 -11.91 13.15
N ALA A 112 8.49 -10.77 13.41
CA ALA A 112 9.94 -10.65 13.41
C ALA A 112 10.45 -9.53 14.33
N PHE A 113 11.75 -9.59 14.68
CA PHE A 113 12.45 -8.55 15.46
C PHE A 113 11.75 -8.17 16.79
N GLY A 114 11.10 -9.14 17.43
CA GLY A 114 10.42 -8.94 18.72
C GLY A 114 9.03 -8.30 18.61
N PHE A 115 8.53 -8.06 17.40
CA PHE A 115 7.14 -7.73 17.11
C PHE A 115 6.42 -8.96 16.56
N LYS A 116 5.17 -9.15 16.97
CA LYS A 116 4.29 -10.23 16.50
C LYS A 116 2.96 -9.62 16.09
N GLU A 117 2.83 -9.31 14.80
CA GLU A 117 1.57 -8.83 14.25
C GLU A 117 0.45 -9.87 14.44
N SER A 118 0.79 -11.15 14.42
CA SER A 118 -0.15 -12.25 14.63
C SER A 118 -0.79 -12.29 16.03
N ASP A 119 -0.29 -11.54 17.01
CA ASP A 119 -0.95 -11.43 18.32
C ASP A 119 -2.29 -10.67 18.20
N THR A 120 -2.39 -9.71 17.27
CA THR A 120 -3.55 -8.81 17.11
C THR A 120 -4.24 -8.90 15.76
N VAL A 121 -3.61 -9.52 14.75
CA VAL A 121 -4.11 -9.56 13.36
C VAL A 121 -4.35 -11.00 12.90
N VAL A 122 -5.40 -11.21 12.11
CA VAL A 122 -5.72 -12.46 11.39
C VAL A 122 -5.20 -12.35 9.95
N PRO A 123 -4.48 -13.36 9.43
CA PRO A 123 -3.99 -13.33 8.05
C PRO A 123 -5.14 -13.52 7.05
N GLY A 124 -4.99 -12.92 5.87
CA GLY A 124 -5.72 -13.31 4.66
C GLY A 124 -5.08 -14.53 4.00
N GLU A 125 -5.73 -15.02 2.94
CA GLU A 125 -5.30 -16.24 2.24
C GLU A 125 -5.13 -16.05 0.72
N ASP A 126 -5.79 -15.05 0.13
CA ASP A 126 -5.92 -14.91 -1.31
C ASP A 126 -5.18 -13.69 -1.88
N PRO A 127 -4.37 -13.86 -2.95
CA PRO A 127 -3.89 -12.75 -3.76
C PRO A 127 -5.06 -12.01 -4.43
N VAL A 128 -5.00 -10.69 -4.50
CA VAL A 128 -6.05 -9.85 -5.11
C VAL A 128 -5.47 -9.05 -6.27
N VAL A 129 -6.18 -9.09 -7.40
CA VAL A 129 -5.94 -8.24 -8.58
C VAL A 129 -7.27 -7.59 -8.93
N ILE A 130 -7.26 -6.27 -9.03
CA ILE A 130 -8.43 -5.43 -9.34
C ILE A 130 -8.29 -4.84 -10.73
N ASP A 131 -9.41 -4.40 -11.30
CA ASP A 131 -9.38 -3.46 -12.44
C ASP A 131 -9.29 -2.04 -11.89
N LEU A 132 -8.30 -1.28 -12.37
CA LEU A 132 -8.14 0.12 -12.02
C LEU A 132 -7.87 0.90 -13.30
N ALA A 133 -8.85 1.70 -13.72
CA ALA A 133 -8.82 2.43 -14.99
C ALA A 133 -8.59 1.52 -16.22
N GLY A 134 -9.19 0.32 -16.24
CA GLY A 134 -9.09 -0.63 -17.35
C GLY A 134 -7.81 -1.46 -17.38
N GLU A 135 -7.00 -1.40 -16.32
CA GLU A 135 -5.73 -2.11 -16.20
C GLU A 135 -5.72 -2.97 -14.93
N SER A 136 -5.12 -4.15 -15.02
CA SER A 136 -5.02 -5.06 -13.88
C SER A 136 -3.94 -4.62 -12.90
N VAL A 137 -4.32 -4.41 -11.64
CA VAL A 137 -3.44 -3.96 -10.56
C VAL A 137 -3.49 -4.93 -9.39
N GLY A 138 -2.32 -5.41 -8.94
CA GLY A 138 -2.21 -6.29 -7.79
C GLY A 138 -2.05 -5.53 -6.48
N LEU A 139 -2.71 -5.99 -5.42
CA LEU A 139 -2.68 -5.38 -4.09
C LEU A 139 -1.85 -6.21 -3.11
N THR A 140 -0.99 -5.55 -2.34
CA THR A 140 -0.14 -6.17 -1.31
C THR A 140 0.10 -5.22 -0.14
N LEU A 141 0.50 -5.75 1.02
CA LEU A 141 0.76 -4.96 2.23
C LEU A 141 2.14 -5.26 2.84
N CYS A 142 2.95 -4.21 2.95
CA CYS A 142 4.12 -4.12 3.82
C CYS A 142 5.06 -5.34 3.76
N TYR A 143 4.89 -6.27 4.70
CA TYR A 143 5.74 -7.45 4.83
C TYR A 143 5.64 -8.39 3.62
N ASP A 144 4.53 -8.36 2.89
CA ASP A 144 4.30 -9.06 1.63
C ASP A 144 5.43 -8.82 0.61
N ILE A 145 6.04 -7.63 0.61
CA ILE A 145 7.15 -7.29 -0.30
C ILE A 145 8.35 -8.22 -0.15
N ARG A 146 8.47 -8.96 0.97
CA ARG A 146 9.53 -9.95 1.18
C ARG A 146 9.26 -11.29 0.51
N PHE A 147 8.05 -11.51 -0.02
CA PHE A 147 7.59 -12.79 -0.55
C PHE A 147 7.40 -12.70 -2.07
N PRO A 148 8.46 -12.93 -2.87
CA PRO A 148 8.41 -12.78 -4.33
C PRO A 148 7.35 -13.67 -5.00
N LYS A 149 7.00 -14.79 -4.38
CA LYS A 149 5.94 -15.68 -4.86
C LYS A 149 4.60 -14.99 -5.02
N LEU A 150 4.24 -14.09 -4.10
CA LEU A 150 2.99 -13.33 -4.18
C LEU A 150 2.98 -12.41 -5.39
N TYR A 151 4.10 -11.73 -5.68
CA TYR A 151 4.25 -10.85 -6.83
C TYR A 151 4.22 -11.62 -8.16
N ALA A 152 4.87 -12.79 -8.20
CA ALA A 152 4.78 -13.68 -9.34
C ALA A 152 3.34 -14.17 -9.58
N GLU A 153 2.57 -14.42 -8.51
CA GLU A 153 1.17 -14.87 -8.61
C GLU A 153 0.23 -13.77 -9.11
N ILE A 154 0.31 -12.54 -8.58
CA ILE A 154 -0.51 -11.42 -9.10
C ILE A 154 -0.13 -11.05 -10.55
N SER A 155 1.15 -11.15 -10.92
CA SER A 155 1.59 -10.98 -12.31
C SER A 155 1.00 -12.05 -13.23
N ARG A 156 0.97 -13.33 -12.80
CA ARG A 156 0.30 -14.41 -13.55
C ARG A 156 -1.21 -14.19 -13.72
N ARG A 157 -1.84 -13.48 -12.78
CA ARG A 157 -3.25 -13.07 -12.87
C ARG A 157 -3.47 -11.86 -13.78
N GLY A 158 -2.41 -11.35 -14.41
CA GLY A 158 -2.46 -10.30 -15.41
C GLY A 158 -2.07 -8.91 -14.90
N ALA A 159 -1.71 -8.76 -13.62
CA ALA A 159 -1.33 -7.47 -13.08
C ALA A 159 -0.08 -6.92 -13.80
N LYS A 160 -0.13 -5.63 -14.16
CA LYS A 160 1.01 -4.88 -14.75
C LYS A 160 1.64 -3.90 -13.76
N LEU A 161 0.91 -3.58 -12.70
CA LEU A 161 1.32 -2.76 -11.57
C LEU A 161 0.99 -3.53 -10.29
N ALA A 162 1.93 -3.56 -9.35
CA ALA A 162 1.68 -3.97 -7.98
C ALA A 162 1.75 -2.76 -7.05
N ILE A 163 0.72 -2.57 -6.24
CA ILE A 163 0.71 -1.63 -5.13
C ILE A 163 1.15 -2.36 -3.86
N VAL A 164 2.10 -1.78 -3.15
CA VAL A 164 2.47 -2.21 -1.80
C VAL A 164 2.40 -1.03 -0.84
N SER A 165 1.32 -0.99 -0.06
CA SER A 165 1.17 -0.02 1.02
C SER A 165 1.81 -0.54 2.30
N ALA A 166 2.50 0.30 3.05
CA ALA A 166 3.32 -0.13 4.17
C ALA A 166 3.37 0.86 5.33
N SER A 167 3.33 0.33 6.55
CA SER A 167 3.90 0.93 7.72
C SER A 167 5.16 0.12 7.99
N TRP A 168 6.28 0.54 7.40
CA TRP A 168 7.52 -0.21 7.47
C TRP A 168 8.26 0.12 8.77
N GLY A 169 8.73 -0.90 9.49
CA GLY A 169 9.47 -0.67 10.74
C GLY A 169 10.77 0.12 10.51
N ALA A 170 11.07 1.07 11.39
CA ALA A 170 12.32 1.81 11.36
C ALA A 170 13.51 0.99 11.90
N GLY A 171 14.72 1.45 11.60
CA GLY A 171 15.97 0.84 12.08
C GLY A 171 17.07 0.84 11.02
N LYS A 172 18.30 0.58 11.46
CA LYS A 172 19.48 0.55 10.59
C LYS A 172 19.27 -0.43 9.42
N GLY A 173 19.44 0.06 8.19
CA GLY A 173 19.31 -0.77 6.99
C GLY A 173 17.86 -0.96 6.49
N LYS A 174 16.85 -0.38 7.16
CA LYS A 174 15.44 -0.65 6.82
C LYS A 174 14.97 0.11 5.60
N VAL A 175 15.46 1.32 5.37
CA VAL A 175 15.22 2.10 4.15
C VAL A 175 15.84 1.38 2.96
N GLU A 176 17.10 0.96 3.07
CA GLU A 176 17.81 0.27 2.00
C GLU A 176 17.14 -1.06 1.64
N GLN A 177 16.63 -1.80 2.64
CA GLN A 177 15.83 -3.00 2.40
C GLN A 177 14.53 -2.67 1.68
N TRP A 178 13.82 -1.63 2.09
CA TRP A 178 12.55 -1.21 1.48
C TRP A 178 12.73 -0.90 0.00
N GLU A 179 13.69 -0.02 -0.32
CA GLU A 179 13.99 0.38 -1.69
C GLU A 179 14.48 -0.79 -2.55
N THR A 180 15.34 -1.64 -1.98
CA THR A 180 15.85 -2.83 -2.68
C THR A 180 14.72 -3.81 -2.99
N LEU A 181 13.83 -4.06 -2.04
CA LEU A 181 12.74 -5.02 -2.21
C LEU A 181 11.74 -4.52 -3.26
N ALA A 182 11.36 -3.24 -3.26
CA ALA A 182 10.45 -2.68 -4.26
C ALA A 182 11.00 -2.86 -5.69
N ARG A 183 12.27 -2.54 -5.90
CA ARG A 183 12.94 -2.71 -7.21
C ARG A 183 13.13 -4.18 -7.58
N ALA A 184 13.45 -5.03 -6.60
CA ALA A 184 13.58 -6.46 -6.81
C ALA A 184 12.25 -7.08 -7.26
N ARG A 185 11.12 -6.66 -6.66
CA ARG A 185 9.80 -7.12 -7.09
C ARG A 185 9.43 -6.66 -8.48
N ALA A 186 9.82 -5.46 -8.87
CA ALA A 186 9.59 -5.01 -10.25
C ALA A 186 10.34 -5.89 -11.26
N LEU A 187 11.61 -6.21 -10.96
CA LEU A 187 12.46 -7.08 -11.76
C LEU A 187 11.97 -8.53 -11.83
N ASP A 188 11.62 -9.12 -10.69
CA ASP A 188 11.33 -10.56 -10.59
C ASP A 188 9.90 -10.96 -10.99
N SER A 189 9.04 -9.96 -11.21
CA SER A 189 7.63 -10.15 -11.62
C SER A 189 7.25 -9.49 -12.95
N ASN A 190 8.18 -8.78 -13.61
CA ASN A 190 7.94 -7.99 -14.83
C ASN A 190 6.80 -6.96 -14.69
N MET A 191 6.58 -6.41 -13.50
CA MET A 191 5.55 -5.39 -13.23
C MET A 191 6.19 -4.07 -12.79
N PHE A 192 5.44 -2.97 -12.90
CA PHE A 192 5.72 -1.80 -12.08
C PHE A 192 5.45 -2.13 -10.61
N VAL A 193 6.19 -1.50 -9.70
CA VAL A 193 5.91 -1.58 -8.26
C VAL A 193 5.80 -0.17 -7.71
N ALA A 194 4.63 0.18 -7.21
CA ALA A 194 4.39 1.38 -6.43
C ALA A 194 4.43 1.00 -4.94
N ALA A 195 5.47 1.45 -4.25
CA ALA A 195 5.68 1.17 -2.84
C ALA A 195 5.40 2.44 -2.03
N ILE A 196 4.31 2.43 -1.25
CA ILE A 196 3.81 3.59 -0.50
C ILE A 196 4.00 3.34 0.99
N GLY A 197 4.84 4.13 1.63
CA GLY A 197 5.15 4.03 3.05
C GLY A 197 4.46 5.11 3.89
N GLN A 198 4.17 4.78 5.15
CA GLN A 198 4.03 5.79 6.20
C GLN A 198 5.32 6.62 6.25
N ALA A 199 5.20 7.95 6.33
CA ALA A 199 6.32 8.87 6.48
C ALA A 199 7.13 8.53 7.76
N ASP A 200 8.37 9.01 7.85
CA ASP A 200 9.16 8.86 9.06
C ASP A 200 8.68 9.86 10.12
N PRO A 201 8.09 9.39 11.24
CA PRO A 201 7.58 10.27 12.30
C PRO A 201 8.69 11.11 12.96
N GLU A 202 9.95 10.65 12.97
CA GLU A 202 11.08 11.43 13.49
C GLU A 202 11.40 12.61 12.58
N VAL A 203 11.32 12.41 11.26
CA VAL A 203 11.54 13.48 10.26
C VAL A 203 10.39 14.49 10.29
N SER A 204 9.15 14.00 10.35
CA SER A 204 7.95 14.85 10.38
C SER A 204 7.68 15.50 11.74
N GLY A 205 8.35 15.07 12.81
CA GLY A 205 8.12 15.55 14.17
C GLY A 205 6.75 15.16 14.74
N VAL A 206 6.19 14.03 14.31
CA VAL A 206 4.87 13.53 14.73
C VAL A 206 5.04 12.50 15.83
N GLU A 207 4.29 12.66 16.92
CA GLU A 207 4.26 11.63 17.97
C GLU A 207 3.42 10.42 17.53
N VAL A 208 4.04 9.24 17.61
CA VAL A 208 3.41 7.96 17.26
C VAL A 208 3.65 6.93 18.37
N PRO A 209 2.86 5.84 18.43
CA PRO A 209 3.10 4.74 19.36
C PRO A 209 4.54 4.22 19.28
N LYS A 210 5.21 4.07 20.43
CA LYS A 210 6.62 3.63 20.52
C LYS A 210 6.86 2.16 20.14
N LYS A 211 5.79 1.39 19.96
CA LYS A 211 5.83 -0.05 19.67
C LYS A 211 5.01 -0.32 18.43
N GLY A 212 5.58 -1.10 17.51
CA GLY A 212 4.99 -1.38 16.21
C GLY A 212 5.68 -0.59 15.11
N PRO A 213 5.40 -0.91 13.84
CA PRO A 213 5.97 -0.18 12.75
C PRO A 213 5.23 1.14 12.52
N THR A 214 5.98 2.22 12.34
CA THR A 214 5.46 3.59 12.26
C THR A 214 5.85 4.32 10.99
N GLY A 215 6.55 3.65 10.06
CA GLY A 215 7.02 4.23 8.81
C GLY A 215 8.50 4.62 8.82
N VAL A 216 9.02 4.76 7.60
CA VAL A 216 10.35 5.33 7.31
C VAL A 216 10.27 6.34 6.15
N GLY A 217 9.07 6.58 5.60
CA GLY A 217 8.88 7.26 4.32
C GLY A 217 9.47 6.47 3.16
N HIS A 218 10.15 7.17 2.26
CA HIS A 218 10.79 6.62 1.08
C HIS A 218 9.83 5.85 0.16
N SER A 219 8.62 6.37 -0.03
CA SER A 219 7.72 5.88 -1.06
C SER A 219 8.36 6.04 -2.43
N LEU A 220 8.18 5.06 -3.31
CA LEU A 220 8.82 5.05 -4.63
C LEU A 220 8.01 4.26 -5.65
N VAL A 221 8.30 4.52 -6.92
CA VAL A 221 7.79 3.72 -8.04
C VAL A 221 8.97 3.19 -8.84
N SER A 222 9.01 1.88 -9.05
CA SER A 222 10.00 1.20 -9.89
C SER A 222 9.36 0.68 -11.17
N ASP A 223 10.06 0.83 -12.28
CA ASP A 223 9.71 0.19 -13.55
C ASP A 223 10.08 -1.31 -13.54
N PRO A 224 9.53 -2.12 -14.47
CA PRO A 224 9.84 -3.55 -14.62
C PRO A 224 11.31 -3.88 -14.95
N PHE A 225 12.15 -2.88 -15.24
CA PHE A 225 13.60 -3.02 -15.45
C PHE A 225 14.41 -2.63 -14.19
N GLY A 226 13.73 -2.31 -13.08
CA GLY A 226 14.34 -1.97 -11.80
C GLY A 226 14.84 -0.52 -11.70
N HIS A 227 14.47 0.35 -12.65
CA HIS A 227 14.72 1.79 -12.58
C HIS A 227 13.70 2.45 -11.66
N VAL A 228 14.17 3.38 -10.84
CA VAL A 228 13.31 4.21 -9.99
C VAL A 228 12.77 5.37 -10.82
N ILE A 229 11.45 5.45 -10.96
CA ILE A 229 10.73 6.49 -11.71
C ILE A 229 10.49 7.71 -10.83
N SER A 230 10.10 7.47 -9.58
CA SER A 230 9.93 8.50 -8.55
C SER A 230 10.31 7.93 -7.19
N SER A 231 10.82 8.79 -6.31
CA SER A 231 11.25 8.44 -4.95
C SER A 231 11.15 9.68 -4.05
N LEU A 232 10.47 9.49 -2.91
CA LEU A 232 10.31 10.48 -1.87
C LEU A 232 11.38 10.36 -0.78
N GLY A 233 11.51 11.42 0.03
CA GLY A 233 12.30 11.43 1.26
C GLY A 233 11.56 10.79 2.43
N GLY A 234 11.95 11.17 3.66
CA GLY A 234 11.32 10.69 4.89
C GLY A 234 10.06 11.45 5.27
N GLU A 235 9.93 12.73 4.90
CA GLU A 235 8.81 13.60 5.29
C GLU A 235 7.47 13.25 4.65
N GLU A 236 6.37 13.74 5.22
CA GLU A 236 5.07 13.70 4.54
C GLU A 236 5.11 14.42 3.19
N ALA A 237 4.57 13.78 2.15
CA ALA A 237 4.54 14.32 0.80
C ALA A 237 3.45 13.65 -0.05
N LEU A 238 2.97 14.39 -1.04
CA LEU A 238 2.12 13.88 -2.11
C LEU A 238 2.90 13.97 -3.41
N GLU A 239 3.06 12.84 -4.09
CA GLU A 239 3.76 12.78 -5.37
C GLU A 239 2.85 12.16 -6.43
N VAL A 240 2.71 12.83 -7.57
CA VAL A 240 1.90 12.34 -8.69
C VAL A 240 2.82 11.83 -9.78
N VAL A 241 2.61 10.58 -10.17
CA VAL A 241 3.41 9.88 -11.18
C VAL A 241 2.54 9.50 -12.37
N GLU A 242 3.15 9.44 -13.54
CA GLU A 242 2.52 8.94 -14.75
C GLU A 242 3.41 7.84 -15.36
N VAL A 243 2.79 6.69 -15.64
CA VAL A 243 3.47 5.50 -16.18
C VAL A 243 2.75 4.97 -17.41
N ASP A 244 3.54 4.46 -18.37
CA ASP A 244 3.07 3.68 -19.51
C ASP A 244 3.16 2.18 -19.17
N LEU A 245 2.01 1.56 -18.89
CA LEU A 245 1.96 0.15 -18.51
C LEU A 245 2.35 -0.81 -19.66
N ALA A 246 2.41 -0.35 -20.91
CA ALA A 246 2.95 -1.15 -22.01
C ALA A 246 4.45 -1.47 -21.83
N VAL A 247 5.16 -0.80 -20.91
CA VAL A 247 6.54 -1.16 -20.54
C VAL A 247 6.60 -2.51 -19.82
N ALA A 248 5.56 -2.92 -19.08
CA ALA A 248 5.48 -4.24 -18.45
C ALA A 248 5.51 -5.35 -19.52
N ASP A 249 4.73 -5.18 -20.59
CA ASP A 249 4.69 -6.12 -21.71
C ASP A 249 6.06 -6.23 -22.40
N LYS A 250 6.72 -5.08 -22.65
CA LYS A 250 8.08 -5.04 -23.22
C LYS A 250 9.12 -5.74 -22.33
N ALA A 251 9.02 -5.57 -21.00
CA ALA A 251 9.92 -6.22 -20.06
C ALA A 251 9.71 -7.73 -20.01
N ALA A 252 8.45 -8.18 -20.03
CA ALA A 252 8.11 -9.59 -20.12
C ALA A 252 8.63 -10.23 -21.43
N GLU A 253 8.62 -9.51 -22.55
CA GLU A 253 9.22 -10.00 -23.80
C GLU A 253 10.76 -10.03 -23.77
N ALA A 254 11.39 -8.98 -23.23
CA ALA A 254 12.85 -8.82 -23.23
C ALA A 254 13.54 -9.76 -22.22
N ILE A 255 12.96 -9.90 -21.02
CA ILE A 255 13.47 -10.73 -19.94
C ILE A 255 12.29 -11.51 -19.33
N PRO A 256 11.83 -12.60 -19.99
CA PRO A 256 10.65 -13.37 -19.57
C PRO A 256 10.93 -14.22 -18.32
N VAL A 257 11.22 -13.58 -17.17
CA VAL A 257 11.65 -14.27 -15.94
C VAL A 257 10.61 -15.28 -15.46
N LEU A 258 9.33 -14.93 -15.52
CA LEU A 258 8.23 -15.80 -15.10
C LEU A 258 8.02 -16.99 -16.05
N ALA A 259 8.13 -16.78 -17.36
CA ALA A 259 7.97 -17.86 -18.34
C ALA A 259 9.19 -18.79 -18.39
N ASN A 260 10.38 -18.26 -18.10
CA ASN A 260 11.63 -19.04 -18.06
C ASN A 260 11.82 -19.83 -16.76
N ALA A 261 11.11 -19.46 -15.68
CA ALA A 261 11.27 -20.11 -14.38
C ALA A 261 10.94 -21.60 -14.41
N LYS A 262 11.81 -22.41 -13.80
CA LYS A 262 11.73 -23.88 -13.80
C LYS A 262 11.35 -24.49 -12.45
N LEU A 263 11.57 -23.77 -11.36
CA LEU A 263 11.33 -24.27 -10.00
C LEU A 263 9.96 -23.81 -9.45
N GLY A 264 9.12 -23.22 -10.29
CA GLY A 264 8.02 -22.39 -9.83
C GLY A 264 8.53 -21.09 -9.20
N TYR A 265 7.58 -20.22 -8.84
CA TYR A 265 7.80 -19.16 -7.87
C TYR A 265 7.06 -19.51 -6.59
#